data_AF-A0A7V3W2Q4-F1
#
_entry.id   AF-A0A7V3W2Q4-F1
#
_cell.length_a   1.000
_cell.length_b   1.000
_cell.length_c   1.000
_cell.angle_alpha   90.00
_cell.angle_beta   90.00
_cell.angle_gamma   90.00
#
_symmetry.space_group_name_H-M   'P 1'
#
loop_
_entity.id
_entity.type
_entity.pdbx_description
1 polymer ?
#
loop_
_entity_poly.entity_id
_entity_poly.type
_entity_poly.pdbx_seq_one_letter_code
_entity_poly.pdbx_strand_id
1 'polypeptide(L)'
;MRQAERRERLKAGREAVLAQVKEMAEELEAEQFFERLELMIDQIRKDLELIPDPEFREELREVFREVIDYALALKLEPVLESKAM
;
A
#
# COMPACT_ATOMS: atom_id res chain seq x y z
N MET A 1 8.81 15.74 20.95
CA MET A 1 9.68 15.73 19.77
C MET A 1 9.69 14.38 19.06
N ARG A 2 9.91 13.23 19.75
CA ARG A 2 10.00 11.90 19.10
C ARG A 2 8.74 11.41 18.34
N GLN A 3 7.52 11.75 18.77
CA GLN A 3 6.29 11.32 18.08
C GLN A 3 6.03 12.06 16.75
N ALA A 4 6.37 13.35 16.67
CA ALA A 4 6.17 14.14 15.46
C ALA A 4 7.06 13.63 14.33
N GLU A 5 8.33 13.37 14.63
CA GLU A 5 9.29 12.80 13.67
C GLU A 5 8.88 11.39 13.20
N ARG A 6 8.33 10.55 14.09
CA ARG A 6 7.81 9.22 13.72
C ARG A 6 6.63 9.33 12.76
N ARG A 7 5.67 10.21 13.03
CA ARG A 7 4.53 10.44 12.13
C ARG A 7 4.96 10.99 10.78
N GLU A 8 5.93 11.90 10.76
CA GLU A 8 6.46 12.46 9.52
C GLU A 8 7.17 11.40 8.68
N ARG A 9 7.97 10.52 9.30
CA ARG A 9 8.60 9.39 8.62
C ARG A 9 7.59 8.39 8.07
N LEU A 10 6.54 8.07 8.84
CA LEU A 10 5.47 7.20 8.37
C LEU A 10 4.73 7.80 7.19
N LYS A 11 4.46 9.11 7.23
CA LYS A 11 3.83 9.84 6.12
C LYS A 11 4.70 9.79 4.87
N ALA A 12 5.99 10.13 4.98
CA ALA A 12 6.91 10.11 3.85
C ALA A 12 7.07 8.69 3.27
N GLY A 13 7.17 7.67 4.13
CA GLY A 13 7.19 6.27 3.71
C GLY A 13 5.92 5.85 2.97
N ARG A 14 4.75 6.23 3.48
CA ARG A 14 3.47 5.99 2.81
C ARG A 14 3.43 6.63 1.43
N GLU A 15 3.78 7.90 1.32
CA GLU A 15 3.75 8.63 0.03
C GLU A 15 4.66 7.97 -1.01
N ALA A 16 5.84 7.49 -0.60
CA ALA A 16 6.73 6.75 -1.49
C ALA A 16 6.13 5.42 -1.97
N VAL A 17 5.49 4.66 -1.07
CA VAL A 17 4.84 3.39 -1.44
C VAL A 17 3.64 3.62 -2.35
N LEU A 18 2.82 4.64 -2.08
CA LEU A 18 1.69 4.99 -2.95
C LEU A 18 2.16 5.39 -4.34
N ALA A 19 3.25 6.15 -4.45
CA ALA A 19 3.84 6.51 -5.74
C ALA A 19 4.30 5.28 -6.52
N GLN A 20 4.98 4.34 -5.85
CA GLN A 20 5.43 3.08 -6.46
C GLN A 20 4.23 2.23 -6.93
N VAL A 21 3.18 2.11 -6.12
CA VAL A 21 1.97 1.38 -6.49
C VAL A 21 1.28 2.03 -7.69
N LYS A 22 1.24 3.35 -7.76
CA LYS A 22 0.70 4.09 -8.91
C LYS A 22 1.50 3.82 -10.18
N GLU A 23 2.82 3.89 -10.10
CA GLU A 23 3.72 3.59 -11.23
C GLU A 23 3.51 2.15 -11.71
N MET A 24 3.48 1.17 -10.81
CA MET A 24 3.15 -0.22 -11.16
C MET A 24 1.79 -0.33 -11.84
N ALA A 25 0.78 0.42 -11.39
CA ALA A 25 -0.55 0.39 -11.98
C ALA A 25 -0.59 1.04 -13.37
N GLU A 26 0.31 1.96 -13.69
CA GLU A 26 0.41 2.58 -15.01
C GLU A 26 1.19 1.69 -16.00
N GLU A 27 2.22 0.99 -15.53
CA GLU A 27 3.11 0.19 -16.37
C GLU A 27 2.65 -1.25 -16.62
N LEU A 28 1.92 -1.84 -15.66
CA LEU A 28 1.55 -3.25 -15.70
C LEU A 28 0.10 -3.45 -16.16
N GLU A 29 -0.13 -4.53 -16.90
CA GLU A 29 -1.47 -5.06 -17.14
C GLU A 29 -2.12 -5.50 -15.82
N ALA A 30 -3.45 -5.56 -15.79
CA ALA A 30 -4.20 -5.80 -14.54
C ALA A 30 -3.76 -7.09 -13.82
N GLU A 31 -3.57 -8.19 -14.55
CA GLU A 31 -3.14 -9.48 -13.98
C GLU A 31 -1.75 -9.37 -13.34
N GLN A 32 -0.77 -8.83 -14.07
CA GLN A 32 0.60 -8.62 -13.58
C GLN A 32 0.65 -7.67 -12.39
N PHE A 33 -0.19 -6.64 -12.39
CA PHE A 33 -0.31 -5.71 -11.27
C PHE A 33 -0.78 -6.43 -10.01
N PHE A 34 -1.83 -7.25 -10.09
CA PHE A 34 -2.35 -7.97 -8.93
C PHE A 34 -1.36 -9.02 -8.42
N GLU A 35 -0.69 -9.77 -9.31
CA GLU A 35 0.39 -10.70 -8.90
C GLU A 35 1.50 -9.96 -8.15
N ARG A 36 1.93 -8.80 -8.68
CA ARG A 36 2.99 -8.01 -8.05
C ARG A 36 2.55 -7.43 -6.71
N LEU A 37 1.30 -6.99 -6.60
CA LEU A 37 0.70 -6.49 -5.37
C LEU A 37 0.62 -7.59 -4.31
N GLU A 38 0.22 -8.81 -4.67
CA GLU A 38 0.15 -9.95 -3.75
C GLU A 38 1.53 -10.28 -3.15
N LEU A 39 2.57 -10.33 -3.99
CA LEU A 39 3.96 -10.53 -3.53
C LEU A 39 4.41 -9.43 -2.55
N MET A 40 4.04 -8.18 -2.82
CA MET A 40 4.36 -7.05 -1.96
C MET A 40 3.65 -7.19 -0.61
N ILE A 41 2.35 -7.53 -0.60
CA ILE A 41 1.56 -7.75 0.62
C ILE A 41 2.16 -8.87 1.47
N ASP A 42 2.53 -9.98 0.86
CA ASP A 42 3.13 -11.12 1.58
C ASP A 42 4.48 -10.77 2.22
N GLN A 43 5.31 -10.01 1.51
CA GLN A 43 6.57 -9.53 2.07
C GLN A 43 6.32 -8.59 3.26
N ILE A 44 5.41 -7.63 3.10
CA ILE A 44 5.03 -6.69 4.15
C ILE A 44 4.50 -7.42 5.40
N ARG A 45 3.65 -8.43 5.23
CA ARG A 45 3.11 -9.21 6.37
C ARG A 45 4.24 -9.84 7.18
N LYS A 46 5.23 -10.43 6.50
CA LYS A 46 6.42 -11.02 7.15
C LYS A 46 7.23 -9.95 7.87
N ASP A 47 7.44 -8.79 7.23
CA ASP A 47 8.22 -7.70 7.82
C ASP A 47 7.53 -7.12 9.07
N LEU A 48 6.20 -6.99 9.06
CA LEU A 48 5.42 -6.55 10.23
C LEU A 48 5.55 -7.50 11.43
N GLU A 49 5.67 -8.81 11.19
CA GLU A 49 5.86 -9.79 12.27
C GLU A 49 7.20 -9.61 13.00
N LEU A 50 8.22 -9.09 12.30
CA LEU A 50 9.54 -8.82 12.86
C LEU A 50 9.60 -7.56 13.73
N ILE A 51 8.57 -6.71 13.70
CA ILE A 51 8.54 -5.45 14.45
C ILE A 51 8.14 -5.71 15.90
N PRO A 52 9.03 -5.53 16.89
CA PRO A 52 8.72 -5.88 18.29
C PRO A 52 7.77 -4.89 18.98
N ASP A 53 7.71 -3.64 18.52
CA ASP A 53 6.82 -2.61 19.06
C ASP A 53 5.38 -2.82 18.53
N PRO A 54 4.40 -3.22 19.38
CA PRO A 54 3.04 -3.49 18.94
C PRO A 54 2.29 -2.23 18.49
N GLU A 55 2.58 -1.07 19.09
CA GLU A 55 1.95 0.20 18.69
C GLU A 55 2.46 0.61 17.31
N PHE A 56 3.76 0.49 17.07
CA PHE A 56 4.34 0.75 15.74
C PHE A 56 3.84 -0.21 14.68
N ARG A 57 3.70 -1.49 15.04
CA ARG A 57 3.21 -2.52 14.13
C ARG A 57 1.78 -2.20 13.68
N GLU A 58 0.93 -1.72 14.59
CA GLU A 58 -0.44 -1.33 14.24
C GLU A 58 -0.46 -0.05 13.40
N GLU A 59 0.35 0.96 13.72
CA GLU A 59 0.49 2.17 12.88
C GLU A 59 0.90 1.82 11.43
N LEU A 60 1.85 0.91 11.26
CA LEU A 60 2.25 0.45 9.92
C LEU A 60 1.17 -0.38 9.24
N ARG A 61 0.45 -1.23 9.98
CA ARG A 61 -0.67 -2.01 9.44
C ARG A 61 -1.76 -1.10 8.88
N GLU A 62 -2.09 0.00 9.56
CA GLU A 62 -3.04 0.99 9.06
C GLU A 62 -2.56 1.60 7.75
N VAL A 63 -1.28 2.04 7.70
CA VAL A 63 -0.67 2.56 6.46
C VAL A 63 -0.73 1.55 5.31
N PHE A 64 -0.43 0.28 5.59
CA PHE A 64 -0.50 -0.76 4.56
C PHE A 64 -1.92 -1.05 4.10
N ARG A 65 -2.92 -0.94 4.97
CA ARG A 65 -4.33 -1.04 4.56
C ARG A 65 -4.69 0.08 3.57
N GLU A 66 -4.30 1.32 3.86
CA GLU A 66 -4.52 2.46 2.94
C GLU A 66 -3.87 2.22 1.56
N VAL A 67 -2.66 1.63 1.53
CA VAL A 67 -1.96 1.29 0.28
C VAL A 67 -2.72 0.23 -0.53
N ILE A 68 -3.26 -0.80 0.13
CA ILE A 68 -4.03 -1.85 -0.54
C ILE A 68 -5.32 -1.26 -1.12
N ASP A 69 -6.06 -0.47 -0.33
CA ASP A 69 -7.30 0.17 -0.78
C ASP A 69 -7.04 1.05 -2.01
N TYR A 70 -5.96 1.83 -1.98
CA TYR A 70 -5.51 2.64 -3.12
C TYR A 70 -5.16 1.79 -4.35
N ALA A 71 -4.40 0.70 -4.16
CA ALA A 71 -4.02 -0.21 -5.24
C ALA A 71 -5.26 -0.84 -5.92
N LEU A 72 -6.24 -1.25 -5.12
CA LEU A 72 -7.51 -1.79 -5.62
C LEU A 72 -8.28 -0.74 -6.41
N ALA A 73 -8.37 0.50 -5.91
CA ALA A 73 -9.06 1.59 -6.59
C ALA A 73 -8.48 1.86 -8.00
N LEU A 74 -7.14 1.90 -8.13
CA LEU A 74 -6.46 2.19 -9.39
C LEU A 74 -6.82 1.26 -10.55
N LYS A 75 -7.05 -0.04 -10.28
CA LYS A 75 -7.35 -1.03 -11.33
C LYS A 75 -8.80 -1.49 -11.36
N LEU A 76 -9.57 -1.36 -10.27
CA LEU A 76 -10.96 -1.81 -10.20
C LEU A 76 -11.97 -0.70 -10.49
N GLU A 77 -11.75 0.54 -10.04
CA GLU A 77 -12.71 1.64 -10.29
C GLU A 77 -12.92 1.92 -11.78
N PRO A 78 -11.88 1.97 -12.64
CA PRO A 78 -12.08 2.17 -14.08
C PRO A 78 -12.92 1.06 -14.73
N VAL A 79 -12.82 -0.17 -14.22
CA VAL A 79 -13.56 -1.34 -14.72
C VAL A 79 -15.04 -1.28 -14.31
N LEU A 80 -15.33 -0.76 -13.10
CA LEU A 80 -16.69 -0.60 -12.61
C LEU A 80 -17.41 0.58 -13.28
N GLU A 81 -16.73 1.71 -13.47
CA GLU A 81 -17.28 2.85 -14.19
C GLU A 81 -17.58 2.51 -15.66
N SER A 82 -16.70 1.77 -16.34
CA SER A 82 -16.93 1.34 -17.72
C SER A 82 -18.07 0.33 -17.89
N LYS A 83 -18.51 -0.36 -16.83
CA LYS A 83 -19.64 -1.31 -16.86
C LYS A 83 -20.98 -0.69 -16.45
N ALA A 84 -20.96 0.54 -15.93
CA ALA A 84 -22.15 1.29 -15.51
C ALA A 84 -22.73 2.19 -16.61
N MET A 85 -22.05 2.29 -17.77
CA MET A 85 -22.55 2.92 -19.01
C MET A 85 -23.13 1.89 -19.97
#